data_AF-C7G875-F1
#
_entry.id   AF-C7G875-F1
#
_cell.length_a   1.000
_cell.length_b   1.000
_cell.length_c   1.000
_cell.angle_alpha   90.00
_cell.angle_beta   90.00
_cell.angle_gamma   90.00
#
_symmetry.space_group_name_H-M   'P 1'
#
loop_
_entity.id
_entity.type
_entity.pdbx_description
1 polymer ?
#
loop_
_entity_poly.entity_id
_entity_poly.type
_entity_poly.pdbx_seq_one_letter_code
_entity_poly.pdbx_strand_id
1 'polypeptide(L)'
;MHLENGAKEITEIQGKKDVRQEFSAEALAKFDQILEDDKIEKTDNAEADLEKVLSQYFKDIKEKSECPDTFSDRPFEAYDLKKITPEENAVMREEFADKKEMLKRSWEETNGREWPKYGHDVYSANGNLIRKEGSDYDAHHIQPLGMGGKNESANITPLDAQVHYDKQGVHAADSPYSRLNEMLGGID
;
A
#
# COMPACT_ATOMS: atom_id res chain seq x y z
N MET A 1 64.25 47.39 4.65
CA MET A 1 65.48 46.81 4.08
C MET A 1 65.50 45.34 4.43
N HIS A 2 65.75 44.52 3.42
CA HIS A 2 65.58 43.07 3.41
C HIS A 2 66.57 42.35 4.33
N LEU A 3 66.08 41.37 5.08
CA LEU A 3 66.86 40.26 5.60
C LEU A 3 65.97 39.02 5.56
N GLU A 4 66.11 38.19 4.53
CA GLU A 4 65.72 36.79 4.63
C GLU A 4 66.86 35.90 4.16
N ASN A 5 67.29 35.07 5.12
CA ASN A 5 68.21 33.95 5.01
C ASN A 5 67.56 32.88 4.12
N GLY A 6 68.27 32.20 3.23
CA GLY A 6 69.29 31.22 3.58
C GLY A 6 68.68 29.82 3.51
N ALA A 7 68.91 29.14 2.38
CA ALA A 7 68.44 27.80 2.06
C ALA A 7 68.82 26.74 3.10
N LYS A 8 67.88 25.83 3.41
CA LYS A 8 68.15 24.46 3.87
C LYS A 8 67.05 23.51 3.38
N GLU A 9 67.35 22.84 2.27
CA GLU A 9 67.03 21.42 2.02
C GLU A 9 67.85 20.59 3.05
N ILE A 10 67.53 19.41 3.56
CA ILE A 10 66.73 18.25 3.16
C ILE A 10 66.48 17.46 4.47
N THR A 11 65.39 16.71 4.63
CA THR A 11 65.45 15.38 5.28
C THR A 11 64.23 14.54 4.91
N GLU A 12 64.53 13.31 4.52
CA GLU A 12 63.65 12.24 4.10
C GLU A 12 62.57 11.92 5.13
N ILE A 13 61.36 11.64 4.66
CA ILE A 13 60.41 10.77 5.38
C ILE A 13 60.14 9.56 4.50
N GLN A 14 60.74 8.44 4.90
CA GLN A 14 60.49 7.11 4.37
C GLN A 14 58.99 6.74 4.41
N GLY A 15 58.50 6.21 3.30
CA GLY A 15 57.65 5.02 3.24
C GLY A 15 56.31 5.06 3.99
N LYS A 16 55.27 5.58 3.34
CA LYS A 16 53.91 5.04 3.49
C LYS A 16 53.59 4.21 2.25
N LYS A 17 53.60 2.88 2.41
CA LYS A 17 52.98 1.97 1.42
C LYS A 17 51.52 2.39 1.27
N ASP A 18 51.19 2.83 0.06
CA ASP A 18 49.83 2.98 -0.42
C ASP A 18 49.15 1.60 -0.35
N VAL A 19 48.24 1.40 0.60
CA VAL A 19 47.42 0.19 0.69
C VAL A 19 46.20 0.41 -0.18
N ARG A 20 46.41 0.54 -1.48
CA ARG A 20 45.38 0.22 -2.48
C ARG A 20 45.52 -1.26 -2.77
N GLN A 21 44.82 -2.06 -1.98
CA GLN A 21 44.67 -3.48 -2.27
C GLN A 21 43.79 -3.56 -3.54
N GLU A 22 44.40 -3.74 -4.70
CA GLU A 22 43.66 -4.07 -5.92
C GLU A 22 43.04 -5.45 -5.70
N PHE A 23 41.71 -5.48 -5.49
CA PHE A 23 40.98 -6.72 -5.39
C PHE A 23 41.11 -7.48 -6.72
N SER A 24 41.35 -8.79 -6.64
CA SER A 24 41.38 -9.61 -7.86
C SER A 24 40.01 -9.57 -8.54
N ALA A 25 39.99 -9.73 -9.87
CA ALA A 25 38.74 -9.85 -10.61
C ALA A 25 37.82 -10.96 -10.04
N GLU A 26 38.41 -12.01 -9.48
CA GLU A 26 37.69 -13.09 -8.80
C GLU A 26 37.02 -12.63 -7.48
N ALA A 27 37.68 -11.75 -6.72
CA ALA A 27 37.12 -11.19 -5.48
C ALA A 27 35.98 -10.21 -5.77
N LEU A 28 36.08 -9.41 -6.84
CA LEU A 28 35.00 -8.54 -7.30
C LEU A 28 33.79 -9.34 -7.78
N ALA A 29 34.00 -10.39 -8.60
CA ALA A 29 32.93 -11.26 -9.06
C ALA A 29 32.20 -11.97 -7.91
N LYS A 30 32.93 -12.41 -6.87
CA LYS A 30 32.31 -12.98 -5.67
C LYS A 30 31.48 -11.95 -4.89
N PHE A 31 31.92 -10.70 -4.83
CA PHE A 31 31.18 -9.63 -4.17
C PHE A 31 29.89 -9.28 -4.93
N ASP A 32 29.96 -9.19 -6.26
CA ASP A 32 28.80 -8.96 -7.12
C ASP A 32 27.75 -10.07 -6.97
N GLN A 33 28.19 -11.35 -6.94
CA GLN A 33 27.30 -12.48 -6.69
C GLN A 33 26.61 -12.39 -5.32
N ILE A 34 27.34 -12.04 -4.25
CA ILE A 34 26.76 -11.88 -2.91
C ILE A 34 25.71 -10.76 -2.89
N LEU A 35 25.96 -9.66 -3.60
CA LEU A 35 24.98 -8.56 -3.72
C LEU A 35 23.75 -8.97 -4.52
N GLU A 36 23.89 -9.81 -5.53
CA GLU A 36 22.76 -10.36 -6.28
C GLU A 36 21.94 -11.33 -5.42
N ASP A 37 22.59 -12.25 -4.70
CA ASP A 37 21.93 -13.21 -3.83
C ASP A 37 21.18 -12.50 -2.67
N ASP A 38 21.79 -11.50 -2.02
CA ASP A 38 21.15 -10.69 -0.97
C ASP A 38 19.96 -9.87 -1.50
N LYS A 39 20.03 -9.40 -2.75
CA LYS A 39 18.88 -8.75 -3.40
C LYS A 39 17.75 -9.75 -3.64
N ILE A 40 18.06 -10.93 -4.16
CA ILE A 40 17.08 -12.00 -4.41
C ILE A 40 16.40 -12.43 -3.10
N GLU A 41 17.17 -12.68 -2.04
CA GLU A 41 16.62 -13.06 -0.74
C GLU A 41 15.72 -11.95 -0.15
N LYS A 42 16.11 -10.68 -0.30
CA LYS A 42 15.28 -9.54 0.12
C LYS A 42 14.00 -9.42 -0.71
N THR A 43 14.06 -9.64 -2.02
CA THR A 43 12.86 -9.61 -2.87
C THR A 43 11.92 -10.76 -2.55
N ASP A 44 12.42 -11.98 -2.38
CA ASP A 44 11.62 -13.15 -2.04
C ASP A 44 10.91 -12.96 -0.68
N ASN A 45 11.64 -12.42 0.30
CA ASN A 45 11.05 -12.10 1.61
C ASN A 45 10.00 -10.98 1.51
N ALA A 46 10.25 -9.94 0.71
CA ALA A 46 9.30 -8.84 0.53
C ALA A 46 8.01 -9.30 -0.20
N GLU A 47 8.13 -10.17 -1.20
CA GLU A 47 6.97 -10.76 -1.88
C GLU A 47 6.16 -11.67 -0.95
N ALA A 48 6.83 -12.52 -0.16
CA ALA A 48 6.17 -13.36 0.83
C ALA A 48 5.45 -12.54 1.93
N ASP A 49 6.06 -11.45 2.39
CA ASP A 49 5.44 -10.53 3.34
C ASP A 49 4.24 -9.82 2.72
N LEU A 50 4.34 -9.38 1.45
CA LEU A 50 3.24 -8.72 0.75
C LEU A 50 2.04 -9.66 0.60
N GLU A 51 2.27 -10.90 0.16
CA GLU A 51 1.25 -11.94 0.03
C GLU A 51 0.55 -12.24 1.36
N LYS A 52 1.33 -12.25 2.45
CA LYS A 52 0.79 -12.45 3.80
C LYS A 52 -0.11 -11.30 4.22
N VAL A 53 0.31 -10.05 4.04
CA VAL A 53 -0.50 -8.87 4.39
C VAL A 53 -1.74 -8.79 3.48
N LEU A 54 -1.60 -9.13 2.20
CA LEU A 54 -2.71 -9.17 1.25
C LEU A 54 -3.78 -10.20 1.67
N SER A 55 -3.34 -11.40 2.06
CA SER A 55 -4.24 -12.43 2.59
C SER A 55 -4.96 -11.97 3.87
N GLN A 56 -4.26 -11.23 4.74
CA GLN A 56 -4.87 -10.63 5.92
C GLN A 56 -5.91 -9.58 5.55
N TYR A 57 -5.66 -8.77 4.52
CA TYR A 57 -6.61 -7.79 4.02
C TYR A 57 -7.88 -8.43 3.46
N PHE A 58 -7.76 -9.48 2.65
CA PHE A 58 -8.94 -10.22 2.16
C PHE A 58 -9.79 -10.79 3.27
N LYS A 59 -9.14 -11.37 4.29
CA LYS A 59 -9.84 -11.86 5.48
C LYS A 59 -10.54 -10.71 6.22
N ASP A 60 -9.86 -9.58 6.40
CA ASP A 60 -10.38 -8.42 7.13
C ASP A 60 -11.64 -7.82 6.47
N ILE A 61 -11.62 -7.64 5.15
CA ILE A 61 -12.80 -7.14 4.42
C ILE A 61 -13.95 -8.15 4.41
N LYS A 62 -13.66 -9.46 4.36
CA LYS A 62 -14.67 -10.52 4.45
C LYS A 62 -15.33 -10.56 5.82
N GLU A 63 -14.56 -10.45 6.89
CA GLU A 63 -15.09 -10.46 8.27
C GLU A 63 -15.95 -9.22 8.57
N LYS A 64 -15.67 -8.09 7.92
CA LYS A 64 -16.39 -6.82 8.13
C LYS A 64 -17.55 -6.59 7.16
N SER A 65 -17.55 -7.22 5.99
CA SER A 65 -18.64 -7.12 5.03
C SER A 65 -19.84 -7.96 5.47
N GLU A 66 -21.05 -7.41 5.34
CA GLU A 66 -22.28 -8.18 5.49
C GLU A 66 -22.60 -9.05 4.26
N CYS A 67 -21.85 -8.86 3.17
CA CYS A 67 -22.00 -9.61 1.93
C CYS A 67 -20.67 -10.30 1.55
N PRO A 68 -20.06 -11.12 2.43
CA PRO A 68 -18.76 -11.73 2.15
C PRO A 68 -18.83 -12.76 1.02
N ASP A 69 -20.01 -13.28 0.70
CA ASP A 69 -20.23 -14.27 -0.35
C ASP A 69 -20.27 -13.67 -1.76
N THR A 70 -20.29 -12.35 -1.91
CA THR A 70 -20.43 -11.67 -3.22
C THR A 70 -19.10 -11.40 -3.92
N PHE A 71 -17.99 -11.87 -3.37
CA PHE A 71 -16.66 -11.76 -3.98
C PHE A 71 -15.78 -12.95 -3.59
N SER A 72 -14.74 -13.24 -4.39
CA SER A 72 -13.80 -14.34 -4.13
C SER A 72 -13.02 -14.15 -2.82
N ASP A 73 -12.57 -15.25 -2.21
CA ASP A 73 -11.63 -15.19 -1.07
C ASP A 73 -10.25 -14.65 -1.49
N ARG A 74 -9.94 -14.72 -2.78
CA ARG A 74 -8.77 -14.11 -3.42
C ARG A 74 -9.25 -13.34 -4.65
N PRO A 75 -9.68 -12.07 -4.48
CA PRO A 75 -10.28 -11.27 -5.55
C PRO A 75 -9.27 -10.69 -6.54
N PHE A 76 -8.00 -10.56 -6.14
CA PHE A 76 -6.89 -10.13 -6.98
C PHE A 76 -5.56 -10.66 -6.42
N GLU A 77 -4.49 -10.55 -7.21
CA GLU A 77 -3.16 -11.07 -6.87
C GLU A 77 -2.21 -9.93 -6.48
N ALA A 78 -1.09 -10.24 -5.80
CA ALA A 78 -0.13 -9.22 -5.40
C ALA A 78 0.45 -8.44 -6.59
N TYR A 79 0.60 -9.07 -7.75
CA TYR A 79 1.06 -8.40 -8.97
C TYR A 79 0.04 -7.41 -9.57
N ASP A 80 -1.24 -7.48 -9.16
CA ASP A 80 -2.27 -6.53 -9.58
C ASP A 80 -2.19 -5.21 -8.78
N LEU A 81 -1.48 -5.21 -7.64
CA LEU A 81 -1.30 -4.03 -6.81
C LEU A 81 -0.38 -3.03 -7.49
N LYS A 82 -0.92 -1.82 -7.72
CA LYS A 82 -0.15 -0.71 -8.27
C LYS A 82 -0.49 0.56 -7.53
N LYS A 83 0.49 1.14 -6.84
CA LYS A 83 0.34 2.48 -6.27
C LYS A 83 0.13 3.48 -7.41
N ILE A 84 -0.95 4.25 -7.33
CA ILE A 84 -1.22 5.37 -8.24
C ILE A 84 -0.94 6.70 -7.56
N THR A 85 -0.77 7.77 -8.32
CA THR A 85 -0.50 9.09 -7.74
C THR A 85 -1.75 9.65 -7.03
N PRO A 86 -1.59 10.61 -6.09
CA PRO A 86 -2.73 11.28 -5.47
C PRO A 86 -3.67 11.95 -6.48
N GLU A 87 -3.13 12.53 -7.57
CA GLU A 87 -3.88 13.18 -8.63
C GLU A 87 -4.72 12.17 -9.43
N GLU A 88 -4.11 11.03 -9.81
CA GLU A 88 -4.83 9.95 -10.48
C GLU A 88 -5.96 9.41 -9.59
N ASN A 89 -5.67 9.18 -8.31
CA ASN A 89 -6.66 8.69 -7.34
C ASN A 89 -7.80 9.69 -7.14
N ALA A 90 -7.52 11.01 -7.16
CA ALA A 90 -8.56 12.04 -7.07
C ALA A 90 -9.52 11.97 -8.26
N VAL A 91 -8.99 11.84 -9.49
CA VAL A 91 -9.81 11.69 -10.71
C VAL A 91 -10.66 10.41 -10.63
N MET A 92 -10.09 9.29 -10.19
CA MET A 92 -10.85 8.04 -10.03
C MET A 92 -11.93 8.14 -8.95
N ARG A 93 -11.72 8.94 -7.90
CA ARG A 93 -12.73 9.20 -6.86
C ARG A 93 -13.88 10.07 -7.37
N GLU A 94 -13.60 11.07 -8.19
CA GLU A 94 -14.63 11.88 -8.85
C GLU A 94 -15.47 11.01 -9.78
N GLU A 95 -14.83 10.20 -10.62
CA GLU A 95 -15.53 9.23 -11.48
C GLU A 95 -16.38 8.24 -10.67
N PHE A 96 -15.87 7.76 -9.53
CA PHE A 96 -16.62 6.89 -8.65
C PHE A 96 -17.87 7.57 -8.10
N ALA A 97 -17.75 8.82 -7.65
CA ALA A 97 -18.87 9.59 -7.12
C ALA A 97 -20.02 9.71 -8.15
N ASP A 98 -19.67 9.93 -9.42
CA ASP A 98 -20.64 10.02 -10.52
C ASP A 98 -21.30 8.66 -10.84
N LYS A 99 -20.52 7.57 -10.78
CA LYS A 99 -20.99 6.22 -11.17
C LYS A 99 -21.59 5.41 -10.02
N LYS A 100 -21.44 5.84 -8.77
CA LYS A 100 -21.74 5.05 -7.56
C LYS A 100 -23.11 4.37 -7.58
N GLU A 101 -24.18 5.10 -7.89
CA GLU A 101 -25.54 4.54 -7.90
C GLU A 101 -25.78 3.55 -9.05
N MET A 102 -25.05 3.69 -10.16
CA MET A 102 -25.07 2.70 -11.25
C MET A 102 -24.31 1.43 -10.85
N LEU A 103 -23.16 1.58 -10.21
CA LEU A 103 -22.34 0.45 -9.76
C LEU A 103 -23.07 -0.38 -8.70
N LYS A 104 -23.74 0.28 -7.74
CA LYS A 104 -24.57 -0.40 -6.73
C LYS A 104 -25.70 -1.20 -7.38
N ARG A 105 -26.46 -0.62 -8.31
CA ARG A 105 -27.51 -1.37 -9.05
C ARG A 105 -26.95 -2.56 -9.83
N SER A 106 -25.81 -2.37 -10.50
CA SER A 106 -25.16 -3.46 -11.24
C SER A 106 -24.67 -4.57 -10.29
N TRP A 107 -24.21 -4.21 -9.09
CA TRP A 107 -23.86 -5.15 -8.04
C TRP A 107 -25.10 -5.91 -7.55
N GLU A 108 -26.24 -5.23 -7.34
CA GLU A 108 -27.50 -5.85 -6.91
C GLU A 108 -28.01 -6.86 -7.94
N GLU A 109 -27.99 -6.49 -9.22
CA GLU A 109 -28.38 -7.34 -10.35
C GLU A 109 -27.48 -8.58 -10.45
N THR A 110 -26.16 -8.41 -10.32
CA THR A 110 -25.19 -9.50 -10.44
C THR A 110 -25.32 -10.51 -9.29
N ASN A 111 -25.59 -10.02 -8.08
CA ASN A 111 -25.66 -10.84 -6.87
C ASN A 111 -27.09 -11.29 -6.52
N GLY A 112 -28.11 -10.80 -7.22
CA GLY A 112 -29.51 -11.06 -6.90
C GLY A 112 -29.90 -10.62 -5.49
N ARG A 113 -29.25 -9.56 -4.96
CA ARG A 113 -29.38 -9.09 -3.57
C ARG A 113 -29.50 -7.57 -3.57
N GLU A 114 -30.44 -7.03 -2.80
CA GLU A 114 -30.54 -5.58 -2.59
C GLU A 114 -29.34 -5.04 -1.82
N TRP A 115 -28.95 -3.79 -2.10
CA TRP A 115 -27.87 -3.12 -1.39
C TRP A 115 -28.31 -2.86 0.06
N PRO A 116 -27.53 -3.31 1.07
CA PRO A 116 -27.89 -3.14 2.47
C PRO A 116 -28.12 -1.68 2.86
N LYS A 117 -29.12 -1.46 3.71
CA LYS A 117 -29.51 -0.15 4.23
C LYS A 117 -29.53 -0.16 5.75
N TYR A 118 -29.23 0.97 6.37
CA TYR A 118 -29.30 1.10 7.82
C TYR A 118 -30.73 1.07 8.32
N GLY A 119 -31.02 0.22 9.31
CA GLY A 119 -32.29 0.20 10.02
C GLY A 119 -32.40 1.21 11.18
N HIS A 120 -31.38 2.04 11.40
CA HIS A 120 -31.34 3.07 12.43
C HIS A 120 -30.31 4.16 12.07
N ASP A 121 -30.39 5.31 12.75
CA ASP A 121 -29.36 6.33 12.67
C ASP A 121 -28.03 5.83 13.27
N VAL A 122 -26.93 6.02 12.54
CA VAL A 122 -25.58 5.61 12.94
C VAL A 122 -24.77 6.83 13.34
N TYR A 123 -24.09 6.75 14.49
CA TYR A 123 -23.30 7.83 15.05
C TYR A 123 -21.82 7.45 15.15
N SER A 124 -20.92 8.42 15.02
CA SER A 124 -19.50 8.23 15.31
C SER A 124 -19.27 8.14 16.83
N ALA A 125 -18.04 7.74 17.23
CA ALA A 125 -17.64 7.69 18.65
C ALA A 125 -17.81 9.03 19.39
N ASN A 126 -17.74 10.15 18.68
CA ASN A 126 -17.94 11.50 19.24
C ASN A 126 -19.41 11.94 19.25
N GLY A 127 -20.35 11.05 18.90
CA GLY A 127 -21.80 11.32 18.90
C GLY A 127 -22.30 12.07 17.67
N ASN A 128 -21.50 12.22 16.60
CA ASN A 128 -21.94 12.86 15.37
C ASN A 128 -22.74 11.88 14.51
N LEU A 129 -23.91 12.29 14.02
CA LEU A 129 -24.68 11.48 13.07
C LEU A 129 -23.88 11.32 11.77
N ILE A 130 -23.54 10.08 11.42
CA ILE A 130 -22.78 9.74 10.21
C ILE A 130 -23.64 9.11 9.11
N ARG A 131 -24.68 8.34 9.46
CA ARG A 131 -25.65 7.81 8.50
C ARG A 131 -27.04 7.90 9.09
N LYS A 132 -28.04 8.22 8.27
CA LYS A 132 -29.45 8.20 8.67
C LYS A 132 -30.05 6.83 8.43
N GLU A 133 -31.07 6.47 9.20
CA GLU A 133 -31.95 5.35 8.86
C GLU A 133 -32.40 5.43 7.39
N GLY A 134 -32.40 4.27 6.71
CA GLY A 134 -32.72 4.14 5.29
C GLY A 134 -31.60 4.51 4.33
N SER A 135 -30.49 5.08 4.82
CA SER A 135 -29.30 5.31 4.00
C SER A 135 -28.66 3.98 3.60
N ASP A 136 -28.01 3.96 2.44
CA ASP A 136 -27.22 2.81 2.00
C ASP A 136 -25.96 2.64 2.82
N TYR A 137 -25.53 1.39 2.97
CA TYR A 137 -24.19 1.06 3.41
C TYR A 137 -23.16 1.67 2.46
N ASP A 138 -21.95 1.90 2.97
CA ASP A 138 -20.91 2.51 2.18
C ASP A 138 -20.43 1.55 1.09
N ALA A 139 -20.19 2.06 -0.11
CA ALA A 139 -19.56 1.29 -1.17
C ALA A 139 -18.03 1.37 -0.99
N HIS A 140 -17.44 0.26 -0.54
CA HIS A 140 -16.01 0.12 -0.36
C HIS A 140 -15.42 -0.71 -1.50
N HIS A 141 -14.29 -0.27 -2.06
CA HIS A 141 -13.62 -1.03 -3.11
C HIS A 141 -12.89 -2.26 -2.56
N ILE A 142 -13.08 -3.43 -3.17
CA ILE A 142 -12.42 -4.68 -2.77
C ILE A 142 -10.91 -4.60 -3.04
N GLN A 143 -10.51 -4.23 -4.27
CA GLN A 143 -9.18 -3.71 -4.55
C GLN A 143 -9.22 -2.19 -4.41
N PRO A 144 -8.44 -1.58 -3.50
CA PRO A 144 -8.46 -0.13 -3.31
C PRO A 144 -8.09 0.65 -4.58
N LEU A 145 -8.81 1.74 -4.86
CA LEU A 145 -8.51 2.64 -5.99
C LEU A 145 -7.04 3.11 -5.97
N GLY A 146 -6.56 3.55 -4.80
CA GLY A 146 -5.19 4.00 -4.60
C GLY A 146 -4.12 2.92 -4.80
N MET A 147 -4.52 1.68 -5.05
CA MET A 147 -3.67 0.50 -5.25
C MET A 147 -4.02 -0.26 -6.54
N GLY A 148 -4.61 0.42 -7.53
CA GLY A 148 -4.87 -0.13 -8.86
C GLY A 148 -6.27 -0.70 -9.07
N GLY A 149 -7.13 -0.64 -8.05
CA GLY A 149 -8.52 -1.04 -8.16
C GLY A 149 -9.32 -0.16 -9.11
N LYS A 150 -10.38 -0.72 -9.69
CA LYS A 150 -11.23 -0.06 -10.70
C LYS A 150 -12.60 0.29 -10.17
N ASN A 151 -13.25 1.27 -10.81
CA ASN A 151 -14.65 1.64 -10.58
C ASN A 151 -15.61 0.68 -11.29
N GLU A 152 -15.65 -0.56 -10.80
CA GLU A 152 -16.46 -1.65 -11.35
C GLU A 152 -17.36 -2.25 -10.27
N SER A 153 -18.55 -2.73 -10.63
CA SER A 153 -19.50 -3.32 -9.67
C SER A 153 -18.93 -4.56 -9.00
N ALA A 154 -18.16 -5.36 -9.73
CA ALA A 154 -17.45 -6.53 -9.19
C ALA A 154 -16.32 -6.16 -8.20
N ASN A 155 -15.88 -4.90 -8.19
CA ASN A 155 -14.81 -4.41 -7.32
C ASN A 155 -15.35 -3.56 -6.16
N ILE A 156 -16.65 -3.59 -5.86
CA ILE A 156 -17.21 -2.94 -4.67
C ILE A 156 -18.00 -3.93 -3.81
N THR A 157 -18.04 -3.64 -2.52
CA THR A 157 -18.85 -4.37 -1.54
C THR A 157 -19.50 -3.39 -0.57
N PRO A 158 -20.75 -3.62 -0.12
CA PRO A 158 -21.36 -2.84 0.94
C PRO A 158 -20.63 -3.07 2.26
N LEU A 159 -20.39 -1.97 2.98
CA LEU A 159 -19.69 -1.98 4.26
C LEU A 159 -20.36 -1.00 5.25
N ASP A 160 -20.55 -1.42 6.49
CA ASP A 160 -21.10 -0.57 7.55
C ASP A 160 -20.12 0.58 7.85
N ALA A 161 -20.64 1.80 7.99
CA ALA A 161 -19.88 3.01 8.28
C ALA A 161 -19.11 2.89 9.60
N GLN A 162 -19.59 2.13 10.59
CA GLN A 162 -18.89 1.84 11.84
C GLN A 162 -17.57 1.08 11.63
N VAL A 163 -17.38 0.41 10.50
CA VAL A 163 -16.15 -0.30 10.14
C VAL A 163 -15.48 0.23 8.87
N HIS A 164 -15.92 1.39 8.38
CA HIS A 164 -15.42 1.99 7.13
C HIS A 164 -15.15 3.50 7.21
N TYR A 165 -15.97 4.25 7.94
CA TYR A 165 -15.87 5.70 8.08
C TYR A 165 -14.53 6.14 8.71
N ASP A 166 -14.09 7.38 8.51
CA ASP A 166 -13.05 8.10 9.28
C ASP A 166 -11.86 7.27 9.82
N LYS A 167 -11.19 6.51 8.93
CA LYS A 167 -10.01 5.71 9.27
C LYS A 167 -10.22 4.75 10.45
N GLN A 168 -11.40 4.14 10.56
CA GLN A 168 -11.69 3.01 11.45
C GLN A 168 -11.95 1.73 10.64
N GLY A 169 -12.04 0.60 11.34
CA GLY A 169 -12.32 -0.71 10.75
C GLY A 169 -11.31 -1.11 9.69
N VAL A 170 -11.75 -1.28 8.44
CA VAL A 170 -10.86 -1.68 7.32
C VAL A 170 -9.77 -0.64 7.03
N HIS A 171 -9.98 0.63 7.37
CA HIS A 171 -9.02 1.72 7.15
C HIS A 171 -8.35 2.19 8.44
N ALA A 172 -8.42 1.41 9.53
CA ALA A 172 -7.78 1.74 10.80
C ALA A 172 -6.26 1.81 10.67
N ALA A 173 -5.62 2.64 11.52
CA ALA A 173 -4.17 2.56 11.71
C ALA A 173 -3.76 1.11 12.05
N ASP A 174 -2.62 0.68 11.53
CA ASP A 174 -2.10 -0.69 11.64
C ASP A 174 -2.99 -1.80 11.07
N SER A 175 -4.08 -1.46 10.38
CA SER A 175 -4.91 -2.44 9.66
C SER A 175 -4.11 -3.11 8.53
N PRO A 176 -4.55 -4.29 8.05
CA PRO A 176 -3.94 -4.89 6.86
C PRO A 176 -3.94 -3.95 5.65
N TYR A 177 -4.98 -3.13 5.49
CA TYR A 177 -5.04 -2.09 4.47
C TYR A 177 -3.91 -1.06 4.61
N SER A 178 -3.71 -0.49 5.81
CA SER A 178 -2.67 0.51 6.04
C SER A 178 -1.28 -0.06 5.79
N ARG A 179 -1.02 -1.30 6.23
CA ARG A 179 0.24 -2.00 5.95
C ARG A 179 0.45 -2.24 4.46
N LEU A 180 -0.59 -2.66 3.71
CA LEU A 180 -0.51 -2.75 2.25
C LEU A 180 -0.16 -1.40 1.62
N ASN A 181 -0.80 -0.32 2.09
CA ASN A 181 -0.52 1.03 1.60
C ASN A 181 0.95 1.41 1.81
N GLU A 182 1.49 1.19 3.00
CA GLU A 182 2.89 1.47 3.35
C GLU A 182 3.87 0.64 2.51
N MET A 183 3.63 -0.67 2.35
CA MET A 183 4.48 -1.56 1.55
C MET A 183 4.55 -1.13 0.07
N LEU A 184 3.49 -0.50 -0.44
CA LEU A 184 3.43 0.07 -1.78
C LEU A 184 3.99 1.50 -1.89
N GLY A 185 4.63 2.01 -0.83
CA GLY A 185 5.21 3.36 -0.78
C GLY A 185 4.21 4.48 -0.48
N GLY A 186 3.04 4.13 0.05
CA GLY A 186 2.10 5.09 0.63
C GLY A 186 2.63 5.70 1.92
N ILE A 187 2.28 6.96 2.16
CA ILE A 187 2.55 7.68 3.40
C ILE A 187 1.19 8.06 3.99
N ASP A 188 1.01 7.85 5.30
CA ASP A 188 -0.24 8.11 6.03
C ASP A 188 -0.52 9.60 6.32
#